data_AF-A0A8S3HN06-F1
#
_entry.id   AF-A0A8S3HN06-F1
#
_cell.length_a   1.000
_cell.length_b   1.000
_cell.length_c   1.000
_cell.angle_alpha   90.00
_cell.angle_beta   90.00
_cell.angle_gamma   90.00
#
_symmetry.space_group_name_H-M   'P 1'
#
loop_
_entity.id
_entity.type
_entity.pdbx_description
1 polymer ?
#
loop_
_entity_poly.entity_id
_entity_poly.type
_entity_poly.pdbx_seq_one_letter_code
_entity_poly.pdbx_strand_id
1 'polypeptide(L)' 'ELYPEFSIQSAGSEIDRLPTSNTCINLLKLPEYQDENMLKEKLLYAIQAAAGFEFS' A
#
# COMPACT_ATOMS: atom_id res chain seq x y z
N GLU A 1 6.09 -8.74 19.17
CA GLU A 1 6.75 -8.47 17.87
C GLU A 1 5.87 -8.98 16.74
N LEU A 2 5.99 -8.40 15.54
CA LEU A 2 5.35 -8.90 14.32
C LEU A 2 6.28 -9.90 13.63
N TYR A 3 5.74 -11.05 13.21
CA TYR A 3 6.48 -12.02 12.40
C TYR A 3 5.62 -12.45 11.21
N PRO A 4 6.03 -12.15 9.96
CA PRO A 4 7.23 -11.39 9.57
C PRO A 4 7.15 -9.92 10.02
N GLU A 5 8.27 -9.21 9.99
CA GLU A 5 8.28 -7.76 10.24
C GLU A 5 7.46 -7.01 9.19
N PHE A 6 7.01 -5.81 9.55
CA PHE A 6 6.35 -4.93 8.58
C PHE A 6 7.32 -4.57 7.45
N SER A 7 6.86 -4.71 6.20
CA SER A 7 7.68 -4.48 5.01
C SER A 7 6.93 -3.63 3.98
N ILE A 8 7.70 -2.88 3.18
CA ILE A 8 7.20 -2.08 2.07
C ILE A 8 7.87 -2.56 0.78
N GLN A 9 7.09 -2.82 -0.26
CA GLN A 9 7.57 -3.23 -1.59
C GLN A 9 7.03 -2.28 -2.67
N SER A 10 7.85 -1.99 -3.69
CA SER A 10 7.38 -1.26 -4.88
C SER A 10 6.30 -2.07 -5.63
N ALA A 11 5.21 -1.39 -5.99
CA ALA A 11 4.14 -1.93 -6.84
C ALA A 11 4.30 -1.54 -8.33
N GLY A 12 5.44 -0.93 -8.69
CA GLY A 12 5.73 -0.41 -10.03
C GLY A 12 5.33 1.06 -10.22
N SER A 13 5.51 1.54 -11.45
CA SER A 13 5.38 2.95 -11.84
C SER A 13 3.96 3.39 -12.23
N GLU A 14 2.97 2.51 -12.13
CA GLU A 14 1.57 2.80 -12.49
C GLU A 14 0.90 3.67 -11.40
N ILE A 15 1.06 4.99 -11.52
CA ILE A 15 0.64 5.98 -10.50
C ILE A 15 -0.88 6.02 -10.23
N ASP A 16 -1.70 5.50 -11.14
CA ASP A 16 -3.15 5.46 -10.97
C ASP A 16 -3.60 4.36 -10.01
N ARG A 17 -2.75 3.34 -9.78
CA ARG A 17 -3.06 2.26 -8.84
C ARG A 17 -3.05 2.77 -7.41
N LEU A 18 -3.94 2.23 -6.60
CA LEU A 18 -3.92 2.41 -5.16
C LEU A 18 -2.89 1.48 -4.51
N PRO A 19 -2.32 1.86 -3.35
CA PRO A 19 -1.54 0.92 -2.59
C PRO A 19 -2.42 -0.26 -2.13
N THR A 20 -1.80 -1.43 -1.98
CA THR A 20 -2.48 -2.66 -1.53
C THR A 20 -1.69 -3.31 -0.41
N SER A 21 -2.33 -4.19 0.35
CA SER A 21 -1.68 -4.87 1.48
C SER A 21 -1.80 -6.38 1.37
N ASN A 22 -0.83 -7.10 1.92
CA ASN A 22 -0.98 -8.51 2.28
C ASN A 22 -0.81 -8.63 3.80
N THR A 23 -1.95 -8.69 4.49
CA THR A 23 -2.03 -8.69 5.95
C THR A 23 -1.46 -9.98 6.56
N CYS A 24 -1.52 -11.10 5.84
CA CYS A 24 -0.95 -12.38 6.28
C CYS A 24 0.58 -12.33 6.44
N ILE A 25 1.27 -11.38 5.77
CA ILE A 25 2.73 -11.24 5.81
C ILE A 25 3.19 -9.80 6.10
N ASN A 26 2.34 -8.96 6.71
CA ASN A 26 2.66 -7.58 7.09
C ASN A 26 3.30 -6.74 5.96
N LEU A 27 2.84 -6.92 4.72
CA LEU A 27 3.42 -6.28 3.53
C LEU A 27 2.50 -5.18 2.99
N LEU A 28 3.05 -3.98 2.82
CA LEU A 28 2.45 -2.88 2.06
C LEU A 28 3.10 -2.79 0.67
N LYS A 29 2.29 -2.88 -0.39
CA LYS A 29 2.73 -2.65 -1.77
C LYS A 29 2.39 -1.22 -2.17
N LEU A 30 3.42 -0.41 -2.41
CA LEU A 30 3.31 1.02 -2.67
C LEU A 30 3.76 1.32 -4.11
N PRO A 31 2.90 1.90 -4.97
CA PRO A 31 3.33 2.42 -6.26
C PRO A 31 4.39 3.51 -6.11
N GLU A 32 5.22 3.69 -7.14
CA GLU A 32 6.27 4.72 -7.17
C GLU A 32 5.67 6.10 -7.45
N TYR A 33 4.90 6.62 -6.49
CA TYR A 33 4.31 7.96 -6.57
C TYR A 33 5.39 9.03 -6.69
N GLN A 34 5.14 10.00 -7.57
CA GLN A 34 6.14 10.99 -7.98
C GLN A 34 6.39 12.07 -6.93
N ASP A 35 5.45 12.26 -6.00
CA ASP A 35 5.53 13.26 -4.94
C ASP A 35 4.79 12.83 -3.66
N GLU A 36 5.10 13.53 -2.56
CA GLU A 36 4.57 13.25 -1.23
C GLU A 36 3.06 13.50 -1.11
N ASN A 37 2.52 14.50 -1.82
CA ASN A 37 1.09 14.82 -1.75
C ASN A 37 0.26 13.71 -2.39
N MET A 38 0.69 13.21 -3.56
CA MET A 38 0.07 12.09 -4.24
C MET A 38 0.10 10.82 -3.38
N LEU A 39 1.26 10.49 -2.79
CA LEU A 39 1.38 9.36 -1.87
C LEU A 39 0.39 9.48 -0.71
N LYS A 40 0.35 10.65 -0.07
CA LYS A 40 -0.52 10.90 1.08
C LYS A 40 -2.00 10.74 0.73
N GLU A 41 -2.44 11.35 -0.37
CA GLU A 41 -3.84 11.28 -0.81
C GLU A 41 -4.26 9.84 -1.13
N LYS A 42 -3.48 9.13 -1.94
CA LYS A 42 -3.78 7.75 -2.36
C LYS A 42 -3.72 6.77 -1.19
N LEU A 43 -2.76 6.94 -0.28
CA LEU A 43 -2.63 6.08 0.91
C LEU A 43 -3.79 6.30 1.88
N LEU A 44 -4.15 7.54 2.17
CA LEU A 44 -5.30 7.84 3.03
C LEU A 44 -6.60 7.30 2.43
N TYR A 45 -6.77 7.47 1.11
CA TYR A 45 -7.91 6.90 0.40
C TYR A 45 -7.95 5.37 0.55
N ALA A 46 -6.84 4.66 0.32
CA ALA A 46 -6.80 3.21 0.41
C ALA A 46 -7.11 2.68 1.83
N ILE A 47 -6.60 3.35 2.86
CA ILE A 47 -6.89 3.02 4.27
C ILE A 47 -8.39 3.20 4.56
N GLN A 48 -8.98 4.33 4.14
CA GLN A 48 -10.38 4.64 4.39
C GLN A 48 -11.34 3.73 3.60
N ALA A 49 -10.96 3.37 2.39
CA ALA A 49 -11.74 2.49 1.52
C ALA A 49 -11.56 1.00 1.85
N ALA A 50 -10.66 0.64 2.77
CA ALA A 50 -10.16 -0.73 2.95
C ALA A 50 -9.72 -1.39 1.63
N ALA A 51 -9.35 -0.58 0.63
CA ALA A 51 -9.00 -1.05 -0.71
C ALA A 51 -7.69 -1.86 -0.62
N GLY A 52 -7.71 -3.10 -1.08
CA GLY A 52 -6.56 -4.00 -1.00
C GLY A 52 -6.33 -4.65 0.38
N PHE A 53 -7.32 -4.59 1.28
CA PHE A 53 -7.44 -5.47 2.46
C PHE A 53 -8.48 -6.58 2.28
N GLU A 54 -9.25 -6.51 1.19
CA GLU A 54 -10.27 -7.52 0.87
C GLU A 54 -9.61 -8.74 0.23
N PHE A 55 -9.58 -9.84 1.01
CA PHE A 55 -9.16 -11.19 0.64
C PHE A 55 -7.70 -11.36 0.20
N SER A 56 -6.80 -11.49 1.19
CA SER A 56 -5.52 -12.21 1.09
C SER A 56 -5.28 -13.01 2.37
#